data_AF-A0A2S5MV21-F1
#
_entry.id   AF-A0A2S5MV21-F1
#
_cell.length_a   1.000
_cell.length_b   1.000
_cell.length_c   1.000
_cell.angle_alpha   90.00
_cell.angle_beta   90.00
_cell.angle_gamma   90.00
#
_symmetry.space_group_name_H-M   'P 1'
#
loop_
_entity.id
_entity.type
_entity.pdbx_description
1 polymer ?
#
loop_
_entity_poly.entity_id
_entity_poly.type
_entity_poly.pdbx_seq_one_letter_code
_entity_poly.pdbx_strand_id
1 'polypeptide(L)'
;MDGVGGMTHDPYSVTPRKPLTDKQRLQLFIRHQGICCLCGLKIDGVKEMWDEHINPLWRDGDNEAENRAPAHAKCARLKTKQEAPERAKGRDVAEFHFGAKRAKTKPMPCGRRSRFKKKMNGEVVER
;
A
#
# COMPACT_ATOMS: atom_id res chain seq x y z
N MET A 1 -8.96 -34.69 -5.24
CA MET A 1 -10.20 -33.96 -4.89
C MET A 1 -9.74 -32.75 -4.12
N ASP A 2 -9.13 -31.82 -4.84
CA ASP A 2 -8.38 -30.73 -4.24
C ASP A 2 -9.32 -29.53 -4.22
N GLY A 3 -9.95 -29.35 -3.07
CA GLY A 3 -10.86 -28.25 -2.81
C GLY A 3 -10.15 -26.95 -3.09
N VAL A 4 -10.59 -26.26 -4.15
CA VAL A 4 -10.20 -24.89 -4.47
C VAL A 4 -10.86 -23.99 -3.43
N GLY A 5 -10.31 -23.98 -2.22
CA GLY A 5 -10.69 -23.07 -1.16
C GLY A 5 -10.41 -21.66 -1.65
N GLY A 6 -11.47 -20.87 -1.83
CA GLY A 6 -11.36 -19.48 -2.27
C GLY A 6 -10.38 -18.73 -1.37
N MET A 7 -9.23 -18.36 -1.93
CA MET A 7 -8.27 -17.51 -1.26
C MET A 7 -8.92 -16.14 -1.07
N THR A 8 -9.40 -15.89 0.14
CA THR A 8 -9.72 -14.54 0.58
C THR A 8 -8.44 -13.72 0.45
N HIS A 9 -8.40 -12.79 -0.50
CA HIS A 9 -7.25 -11.89 -0.69
C HIS A 9 -7.03 -11.11 0.61
N ASP A 10 -5.99 -11.47 1.36
CA ASP A 10 -5.59 -10.76 2.57
C ASP A 10 -4.80 -9.51 2.18
N PRO A 11 -5.38 -8.30 2.32
CA PRO A 11 -4.70 -7.06 1.95
C PRO A 11 -3.51 -6.72 2.87
N TYR A 12 -3.27 -7.49 3.93
CA TYR A 12 -2.18 -7.32 4.87
C TYR A 12 -1.00 -8.28 4.62
N SER A 13 -1.21 -9.37 3.89
CA SER A 13 -0.16 -10.35 3.57
C SER A 13 0.70 -9.87 2.40
N VAL A 14 1.52 -8.85 2.64
CA VAL A 14 2.45 -8.30 1.66
C VAL A 14 3.81 -8.97 1.81
N THR A 15 4.30 -9.61 0.74
CA THR A 15 5.65 -10.21 0.72
C THR A 15 6.70 -9.14 1.06
N PRO A 16 7.64 -9.39 1.98
CA PRO A 16 8.69 -8.42 2.30
C PRO A 16 9.62 -8.20 1.12
N ARG A 17 10.12 -6.97 0.95
CA ARG A 17 11.06 -6.60 -0.10
C ARG A 17 12.41 -7.28 0.16
N LYS A 18 12.92 -8.04 -0.81
CA LYS A 18 14.26 -8.65 -0.74
C LYS A 18 15.29 -7.76 -1.47
N PRO A 19 16.45 -7.46 -0.87
CA PRO A 19 17.50 -6.71 -1.55
C PRO A 19 18.13 -7.57 -2.65
N LEU A 20 18.53 -6.94 -3.75
CA LEU A 20 19.33 -7.58 -4.80
C LEU A 20 20.80 -7.63 -4.38
N THR A 21 21.49 -8.71 -4.72
CA THR A 21 22.95 -8.80 -4.66
C THR A 21 23.59 -7.88 -5.70
N ASP A 22 24.85 -7.49 -5.52
CA ASP A 22 25.57 -6.60 -6.45
C ASP A 22 25.58 -7.14 -7.89
N LYS A 23 25.76 -8.46 -8.05
CA LYS A 23 25.70 -9.14 -9.35
C LYS A 23 24.33 -8.98 -10.00
N GLN A 24 23.25 -9.18 -9.24
CA GLN A 24 21.89 -9.03 -9.75
C GLN A 24 21.58 -7.57 -10.10
N ARG A 25 22.04 -6.61 -9.28
CA ARG A 25 21.91 -5.18 -9.56
C ARG A 25 22.57 -4.84 -10.90
N LEU A 26 23.82 -5.24 -11.09
CA LEU A 26 24.55 -4.98 -12.34
C LEU A 26 23.84 -5.61 -13.55
N GLN A 27 23.40 -6.87 -13.44
CA GLN A 27 22.65 -7.55 -14.50
C GLN A 27 21.36 -6.83 -14.86
N LEU A 28 20.61 -6.35 -13.85
CA LEU A 28 19.38 -5.58 -14.04
C LEU A 28 19.68 -4.26 -14.77
N PHE A 29 20.72 -3.54 -14.36
CA PHE A 29 21.09 -2.27 -15.00
C PHE A 29 21.45 -2.45 -16.47
N ILE A 30 22.28 -3.44 -16.78
CA ILE A 30 22.71 -3.74 -18.15
C ILE A 30 21.52 -4.16 -19.01
N ARG A 31 20.66 -5.06 -18.50
CA ARG A 31 19.46 -5.54 -19.21
C ARG A 31 18.54 -4.39 -19.62
N HIS A 32 18.36 -3.41 -18.74
CA HIS A 32 17.51 -2.25 -18.98
C HIS A 32 18.28 -1.03 -19.52
N GLN A 33 19.54 -1.20 -19.92
CA GLN A 33 20.42 -0.15 -20.46
C GLN A 33 20.53 1.09 -19.55
N GLY A 34 20.38 0.91 -18.23
CA GLY A 34 20.35 2.00 -17.26
C GLY A 34 19.20 2.99 -17.45
N ILE A 35 18.13 2.59 -18.13
CA ILE A 35 16.98 3.45 -18.40
C ILE A 35 15.94 3.28 -17.29
N CYS A 36 15.45 4.39 -16.76
CA CYS A 36 14.38 4.41 -15.77
C CYS A 36 13.08 3.89 -16.38
N CYS A 37 12.50 2.85 -15.77
CA CYS A 37 11.23 2.28 -16.22
C CYS A 37 10.02 3.20 -16.03
N LEU A 38 10.14 4.26 -15.23
CA LEU A 38 9.04 5.18 -14.91
C LEU A 38 9.03 6.45 -15.77
N CYS A 39 10.20 6.96 -16.16
CA CYS A 39 10.30 8.21 -16.93
C CYS A 39 11.05 8.07 -18.27
N GLY A 40 11.67 6.92 -18.54
CA GLY A 40 12.40 6.66 -19.78
C GLY A 40 13.76 7.36 -19.90
N LEU A 41 14.20 8.10 -18.88
CA LEU A 41 15.50 8.77 -18.88
C LEU A 41 16.61 7.89 -18.29
N LYS A 42 17.85 8.12 -18.72
CA LYS A 42 19.03 7.42 -18.19
C LYS A 42 19.22 7.73 -16.69
N ILE A 43 19.66 6.72 -15.95
CA ILE A 43 20.00 6.79 -14.54
C ILE A 43 21.52 6.92 -14.41
N ASP A 44 21.96 7.79 -13.50
CA ASP A 44 23.35 7.78 -13.03
C ASP A 44 23.50 6.66 -11.99
N GLY A 45 24.00 5.51 -12.44
CA GLY A 45 24.04 4.29 -11.65
C GLY A 45 24.91 4.35 -10.38
N VAL A 46 25.74 5.39 -10.23
CA VAL A 46 26.68 5.57 -9.11
C VAL A 46 26.08 6.42 -7.99
N LYS A 47 25.22 7.40 -8.32
CA LYS A 47 24.78 8.44 -7.38
C LYS A 47 23.51 8.11 -6.62
N GLU A 48 22.72 7.15 -7.09
CA GLU A 48 21.43 6.83 -6.48
C GLU A 48 21.18 5.33 -6.40
N MET A 49 20.35 4.93 -5.44
CA MET A 49 19.87 3.56 -5.38
C MET A 49 18.69 3.40 -6.34
N TRP A 50 18.90 2.56 -7.36
CA TRP A 50 17.93 2.24 -8.40
C TRP A 50 17.56 0.75 -8.27
N ASP A 51 16.30 0.46 -7.97
CA ASP A 51 15.67 -0.85 -7.95
C ASP A 51 14.20 -0.62 -7.62
N GLU A 52 13.31 -0.89 -8.58
CA GLU A 52 11.88 -0.71 -8.41
C GLU A 52 11.12 -1.92 -8.93
N HIS A 53 10.06 -2.29 -8.22
CA HIS A 53 9.17 -3.35 -8.64
C HIS A 53 8.27 -2.81 -9.75
N ILE A 54 8.02 -3.53 -10.84
CA ILE A 54 7.11 -3.05 -11.89
C ILE A 54 5.68 -3.10 -11.34
N ASN A 55 5.24 -4.30 -10.96
CA ASN A 55 4.04 -4.53 -10.19
C ASN A 55 4.39 -4.50 -8.68
N PRO A 56 3.80 -3.60 -7.88
CA PRO A 56 4.16 -3.45 -6.48
C PRO A 56 3.74 -4.68 -5.65
N LEU A 57 4.51 -4.99 -4.60
CA LEU A 57 4.30 -6.17 -3.74
C LEU A 57 2.92 -6.24 -3.07
N TRP A 58 2.26 -5.09 -2.88
CA TRP A 58 0.90 -5.04 -2.31
C TRP A 58 -0.21 -5.35 -3.31
N ARG A 59 0.12 -5.45 -4.60
CA ARG A 59 -0.80 -5.73 -5.72
C ARG A 59 -0.30 -6.98 -6.47
N ASP A 60 -0.10 -8.09 -5.76
CA ASP A 60 0.36 -9.36 -6.32
C ASP A 60 1.71 -9.29 -7.05
N GLY A 61 2.54 -8.29 -6.74
CA GLY A 61 3.92 -8.24 -7.19
C GLY A 61 4.80 -9.24 -6.41
N ASP A 62 5.82 -9.76 -7.07
CA ASP A 62 6.82 -10.63 -6.45
C ASP A 62 8.21 -9.96 -6.38
N ASN A 63 9.18 -10.66 -5.80
CA ASN A 63 10.56 -10.20 -5.72
C ASN A 63 11.42 -10.65 -6.92
N GLU A 64 10.82 -11.26 -7.94
CA GLU A 64 11.55 -11.85 -9.06
C GLU A 64 12.20 -10.77 -9.94
N ALA A 65 13.27 -11.16 -10.64
CA ALA A 65 14.01 -10.25 -11.50
C ALA A 65 13.18 -9.74 -12.69
N GLU A 66 12.13 -10.47 -13.07
CA GLU A 66 11.21 -10.11 -14.16
C GLU A 66 10.25 -9.00 -13.73
N ASN A 67 9.89 -8.95 -12.45
CA ASN A 67 9.05 -7.89 -11.88
C ASN A 67 9.88 -6.70 -11.36
N ARG A 68 11.13 -6.53 -11.82
CA ARG A 68 11.99 -5.44 -11.36
C ARG A 68 12.61 -4.70 -12.53
N ALA A 69 12.84 -3.41 -12.34
CA ALA A 69 13.56 -2.58 -13.28
C ALA A 69 14.24 -1.40 -12.56
N PRO A 70 15.29 -0.80 -13.16
CA PRO A 70 15.90 0.41 -12.63
C PRO A 70 14.90 1.58 -12.66
N ALA A 71 14.87 2.37 -11.59
CA ALA A 71 14.14 3.63 -11.54
C ALA A 71 14.92 4.67 -10.75
N HIS A 72 14.79 5.95 -11.12
CA HIS A 72 15.32 7.03 -10.28
C HIS A 72 14.68 7.00 -8.90
N ALA A 73 15.44 7.33 -7.85
CA ALA A 73 14.93 7.41 -6.49
C ALA A 73 13.76 8.40 -6.36
N LYS A 74 13.80 9.52 -7.11
CA LYS A 74 12.70 10.49 -7.21
C LYS A 74 11.44 9.84 -7.81
N CYS A 75 11.60 9.12 -8.90
CA CYS A 75 10.48 8.49 -9.62
C CYS A 75 9.84 7.39 -8.77
N ALA A 76 10.65 6.55 -8.12
CA ALA A 76 10.18 5.52 -7.21
C ALA A 76 9.40 6.10 -6.00
N ARG A 77 9.89 7.22 -5.43
CA ARG A 77 9.17 7.95 -4.37
C ARG A 77 7.83 8.52 -4.86
N LEU A 78 7.80 9.08 -6.07
CA LEU A 78 6.56 9.61 -6.65
C LEU A 78 5.54 8.49 -6.89
N LYS A 79 5.97 7.37 -7.47
CA LYS A 79 5.16 6.15 -7.63
C LYS A 79 4.60 5.69 -6.27
N THR A 80 5.46 5.56 -5.27
CA THR A 80 5.06 5.15 -3.90
C THR A 80 3.99 6.10 -3.32
N LYS A 81 4.15 7.41 -3.52
CA LYS A 81 3.18 8.41 -3.06
C LYS A 81 1.82 8.27 -3.78
N GLN A 82 1.82 7.96 -5.08
CA GLN A 82 0.60 7.76 -5.86
C GLN A 82 -0.13 6.46 -5.48
N GLU A 83 0.61 5.39 -5.17
CA GLU A 83 0.04 4.10 -4.77
C GLU A 83 -0.48 4.07 -3.32
N ALA A 84 0.05 4.91 -2.43
CA ALA A 84 -0.35 4.96 -1.03
C ALA A 84 -1.88 5.07 -0.81
N PRO A 85 -2.62 5.99 -1.46
CA PRO A 85 -4.07 6.05 -1.33
C PRO A 85 -4.78 4.82 -1.90
N GLU A 86 -4.27 4.25 -2.99
CA GLU A 86 -4.86 3.05 -3.61
C GLU A 86 -4.71 1.83 -2.69
N ARG A 87 -3.55 1.66 -2.07
CA ARG A 87 -3.30 0.62 -1.06
C ARG A 87 -4.20 0.78 0.15
N ALA A 88 -4.36 2.01 0.64
CA ALA A 88 -5.27 2.30 1.74
C ALA A 88 -6.74 1.97 1.37
N LYS A 89 -7.14 2.32 0.15
CA LYS A 89 -8.48 2.00 -0.36
C LYS A 89 -8.71 0.49 -0.47
N GLY A 90 -7.73 -0.27 -0.98
CA GLY A 90 -7.81 -1.73 -1.05
C GLY A 90 -8.04 -2.36 0.32
N ARG A 91 -7.30 -1.91 1.34
CA ARG A 91 -7.51 -2.31 2.74
C ARG A 91 -8.90 -1.94 3.25
N ASP A 92 -9.32 -0.69 3.04
CA ASP A 92 -10.64 -0.21 3.46
C ASP A 92 -11.80 -1.02 2.87
N VAL A 93 -11.67 -1.40 1.60
CA VAL A 93 -12.66 -2.19 0.86
C VAL A 93 -12.69 -3.62 1.40
N ALA A 94 -11.53 -4.25 1.60
CA ALA A 94 -11.44 -5.58 2.20
C ALA A 94 -12.03 -5.59 3.63
N GLU A 95 -11.68 -4.64 4.49
CA GLU A 95 -12.24 -4.52 5.83
C GLU A 95 -13.76 -4.37 5.82
N PHE A 96 -14.31 -3.67 4.84
CA PHE A 96 -15.75 -3.52 4.67
C PHE A 96 -16.40 -4.83 4.22
N HIS A 97 -15.87 -5.48 3.18
CA HIS A 97 -16.41 -6.74 2.65
C HIS A 97 -16.32 -7.89 3.65
N PHE A 98 -15.28 -7.95 4.47
CA PHE A 98 -15.13 -8.96 5.53
C PHE A 98 -15.82 -8.58 6.84
N GLY A 99 -16.53 -7.44 6.90
CA GLY A 99 -17.26 -7.01 8.11
C GLY A 99 -16.38 -6.60 9.29
N ALA A 100 -15.07 -6.42 9.07
CA ALA A 100 -14.12 -5.99 10.11
C ALA A 100 -14.29 -4.50 10.49
N LYS A 101 -14.90 -3.68 9.62
CA LYS A 101 -15.22 -2.30 9.95
C LYS A 101 -16.28 -2.25 11.05
N ARG A 102 -15.83 -1.84 12.26
CA ARG A 102 -16.76 -1.46 13.33
C ARG A 102 -17.68 -0.38 12.81
N ALA A 103 -18.99 -0.57 13.04
CA ALA A 103 -19.97 0.46 12.75
C ALA A 103 -19.56 1.74 13.49
N LYS A 104 -19.35 2.83 12.74
CA LYS A 104 -19.23 4.17 13.31
C LYS A 104 -20.62 4.63 13.75
N THR A 105 -21.23 3.93 14.70
CA THR A 105 -22.47 4.42 15.30
C THR A 105 -22.13 5.69 16.06
N LYS A 106 -22.65 6.84 15.60
CA LYS A 106 -22.69 8.02 16.44
C LYS A 106 -23.40 7.60 17.73
N PRO A 107 -22.84 7.89 18.91
CA PRO A 107 -23.55 7.67 20.16
C PRO A 107 -24.95 8.27 20.06
N MET A 108 -25.97 7.57 20.58
CA MET A 108 -27.32 8.13 20.67
C MET A 108 -27.25 9.58 21.15
N PRO A 109 -27.91 10.54 20.47
CA PRO A 109 -27.89 11.94 20.90
C PRO A 109 -28.28 12.06 22.37
N CYS A 110 -27.47 12.75 23.16
CA CYS A 110 -27.65 12.89 24.62
C CYS A 110 -27.56 11.57 25.43
N GLY A 111 -27.16 10.45 24.82
CA GLY A 111 -26.94 9.17 25.49
C GLY A 111 -25.64 9.13 26.33
N ARG A 112 -25.42 8.03 27.05
CA ARG A 112 -24.26 7.85 27.96
C ARG A 112 -22.89 8.07 27.29
N ARG A 113 -22.77 7.69 26.01
CA ARG A 113 -21.53 7.79 25.22
C ARG A 113 -21.46 9.07 24.37
N SER A 114 -22.48 9.95 24.43
CA SER A 114 -22.50 11.22 23.69
C SER A 114 -21.74 12.31 24.46
N ARG A 115 -21.05 13.19 23.71
CA ARG A 115 -20.39 14.41 24.22
C ARG A 115 -21.36 15.34 24.94
N PHE A 116 -22.60 15.38 24.47
CA PHE A 116 -23.65 16.21 25.05
C PHE A 116 -24.54 15.39 25.98
N LYS A 117 -25.05 16.02 27.05
CA LYS A 117 -26.10 15.51 27.94
C LYS A 117 -27.29 16.48 27.93
N LYS A 118 -28.51 15.94 28.07
CA LYS A 118 -29.73 16.75 28.26
C LYS A 118 -30.02 16.83 29.75
N LYS A 119 -30.06 18.04 30.31
CA LYS A 119 -30.46 18.29 31.69
C LYS A 119 -31.97 18.08 31.85
N MET A 120 -32.45 17.95 33.09
CA MET A 120 -33.88 17.80 33.39
C MET A 120 -34.73 18.99 32.91
N ASN A 121 -34.13 20.19 32.80
CA ASN A 121 -34.76 21.39 32.27
C ASN A 121 -34.82 21.44 30.72
N GLY A 122 -34.36 20.39 30.03
CA GLY A 122 -34.35 20.29 28.57
C GLY A 122 -33.12 20.88 27.87
N GLU A 123 -32.26 21.58 28.59
CA GLU A 123 -31.03 22.19 28.06
C GLU A 123 -30.00 21.11 27.67
N VAL A 124 -29.39 21.25 26.49
CA VAL A 124 -28.30 20.38 26.01
C VAL A 124 -26.97 21.05 26.31
N VAL A 125 -26.17 20.44 27.17
CA VAL A 125 -24.84 20.94 27.54
C VAL A 125 -23.77 19.92 27.22
N GLU A 126 -22.54 20.38 27.03
CA GLU A 126 -21.38 19.49 27.07
C GLU A 126 -21.32 18.82 28.44
N ARG A 127 -21.07 17.51 28.45
CA ARG A 127 -21.17 16.68 29.65
C ARG A 127 -20.14 17.07 30.70
#